data_AF-A0A6G9SSE3-F1
#
_entry.id   AF-A0A6G9SSE3-F1
#
_cell.length_a   1.000
_cell.length_b   1.000
_cell.length_c   1.000
_cell.angle_alpha   90.00
_cell.angle_beta   90.00
_cell.angle_gamma   90.00
#
_symmetry.space_group_name_H-M   'P 1'
#
loop_
_entity.id
_entity.type
_entity.pdbx_description
1 polymer ?
#
loop_
_entity_poly.entity_id
_entity_poly.type
_entity_poly.pdbx_seq_one_letter_code
_entity_poly.pdbx_strand_id
1 'polypeptide(L)'
;MNLQETQLQIEQLRQQMTLTLDNPKSVKLQVKNINLIQKQLRAIKKEVSLTIKEINQQATQTAPDSLISVGLDLLGKRKWAGQLRQSTRRAIQSDKISLRQPYMDVKDYIDQVILEGDKIKLKAEQYLAE
;
A
#
# COMPACT_ATOMS: atom_id res chain seq x y z
N MET A 1 -7.29 -9.46 2.32
CA MET A 1 -7.74 -8.06 2.42
C MET A 1 -8.52 -7.71 1.17
N ASN A 2 -9.75 -7.20 1.29
CA ASN A 2 -10.52 -6.71 0.15
C ASN A 2 -10.12 -5.27 -0.16
N LEU A 3 -9.48 -5.04 -1.31
CA LEU A 3 -8.93 -3.73 -1.68
C LEU A 3 -10.01 -2.65 -1.82
N GLN A 4 -11.19 -3.01 -2.36
CA GLN A 4 -12.28 -2.05 -2.58
C GLN A 4 -12.88 -1.58 -1.25
N GLU A 5 -13.11 -2.50 -0.32
CA GLU A 5 -13.57 -2.16 1.04
C GLU A 5 -12.55 -1.28 1.76
N THR A 6 -11.26 -1.59 1.64
CA THR A 6 -10.19 -0.76 2.23
C THR A 6 -10.17 0.65 1.65
N GLN A 7 -10.30 0.79 0.32
CA GLN A 7 -10.38 2.10 -0.33
C GLN A 7 -11.59 2.91 0.13
N LEU A 8 -12.76 2.26 0.22
CA LEU A 8 -13.98 2.89 0.72
C LEU A 8 -13.81 3.35 2.17
N GLN A 9 -13.19 2.52 3.02
CA GLN A 9 -12.92 2.87 4.41
C GLN A 9 -11.98 4.07 4.53
N ILE A 10 -10.91 4.12 3.73
CA ILE A 10 -9.99 5.27 3.70
C ILE A 10 -10.74 6.54 3.28
N GLU A 11 -11.62 6.45 2.29
CA GLU A 11 -12.40 7.60 1.83
C GLU A 11 -13.38 8.10 2.89
N GLN A 12 -14.05 7.19 3.60
CA GLN A 12 -14.93 7.54 4.73
C GLN A 12 -14.15 8.24 5.84
N LEU A 13 -12.97 7.74 6.19
CA LEU A 13 -12.09 8.36 7.17
C LEU A 13 -11.62 9.75 6.73
N ARG A 14 -11.28 9.91 5.45
CA ARG A 14 -10.91 11.20 4.87
C ARG A 14 -12.04 12.22 4.98
N GLN A 15 -13.26 11.84 4.64
CA GLN A 15 -14.43 12.72 4.72
C GLN A 15 -14.75 13.19 6.14
N GLN A 16 -14.34 12.42 7.16
CA GLN A 16 -14.49 12.80 8.57
C GLN A 16 -13.42 13.78 9.06
N MET A 17 -12.36 14.03 8.29
CA MET A 17 -11.34 15.04 8.60
C MET A 17 -11.83 16.43 8.20
N THR A 18 -12.79 16.95 8.93
CA THR A 18 -13.33 18.30 8.75
C THR A 18 -12.78 19.26 9.80
N LEU A 19 -12.61 20.52 9.42
CA LEU A 19 -12.28 21.61 10.35
C LEU A 19 -13.24 22.78 10.18
N THR A 20 -13.86 23.17 11.28
CA THR A 20 -14.68 24.37 11.42
C THR A 20 -14.09 25.23 12.54
N LEU A 21 -13.73 26.48 12.21
CA LEU A 21 -13.13 27.45 13.13
C LEU A 21 -14.24 28.21 13.88
N ASP A 22 -14.89 27.53 14.82
CA ASP A 22 -16.04 28.05 15.58
C ASP A 22 -15.64 28.58 16.96
N ASN A 23 -15.14 27.71 17.84
CA ASN A 23 -14.70 28.02 19.18
C ASN A 23 -13.52 27.13 19.59
N PRO A 24 -12.64 27.60 20.49
CA PRO A 24 -11.43 26.87 20.83
C PRO A 24 -11.64 25.44 21.37
N LYS A 25 -12.76 25.17 22.07
CA LYS A 25 -13.04 23.84 22.62
C LYS A 25 -13.42 22.85 21.51
N SER A 26 -14.28 23.27 20.59
CA SER A 26 -14.69 22.48 19.43
C SER A 26 -13.51 22.21 18.50
N VAL A 27 -12.70 23.22 18.18
CA VAL A 27 -11.49 23.06 17.35
C VAL A 27 -10.53 22.04 17.98
N LYS A 28 -10.29 22.11 19.30
CA LYS A 28 -9.47 21.11 20.01
C LYS A 28 -10.04 19.69 19.91
N LEU A 29 -11.36 19.53 19.95
CA LEU A 29 -12.02 18.24 19.78
C LEU A 29 -11.88 17.71 18.35
N GLN A 30 -12.03 18.57 17.35
CA GLN A 30 -11.84 18.22 15.94
C GLN A 30 -10.39 17.77 15.67
N VAL A 31 -9.39 18.46 16.24
CA VAL A 31 -7.97 18.03 16.17
C VAL A 31 -7.75 16.65 16.80
N LYS A 32 -8.39 16.37 17.94
CA LYS A 32 -8.33 15.02 18.56
C LYS A 32 -8.94 13.96 17.65
N ASN A 33 -10.06 14.26 16.98
CA ASN A 33 -10.68 13.35 16.02
C ASN A 33 -9.76 13.09 14.82
N ILE A 34 -9.16 14.13 14.25
CA ILE A 34 -8.18 13.99 13.15
C ILE A 34 -7.00 13.11 13.57
N ASN A 35 -6.48 13.29 14.80
CA ASN A 35 -5.42 12.42 15.32
C ASN A 35 -5.85 10.96 15.47
N LEU A 36 -7.10 10.69 15.84
CA LEU A 36 -7.65 9.34 15.90
C LEU A 36 -7.75 8.73 14.49
N ILE A 37 -8.28 9.49 13.53
CA ILE A 37 -8.38 9.08 12.12
C ILE A 37 -6.99 8.77 11.55
N GLN A 38 -5.98 9.61 11.78
CA GLN A 38 -4.61 9.36 11.35
C GLN A 38 -4.02 8.08 11.96
N LYS A 39 -4.38 7.72 13.20
CA LYS A 39 -3.97 6.44 13.79
C LYS A 39 -4.62 5.26 13.07
N GLN A 40 -5.91 5.35 12.72
CA GLN A 40 -6.62 4.31 11.96
C GLN A 40 -6.02 4.16 10.56
N LEU A 41 -5.76 5.26 9.86
CA LEU A 41 -5.07 5.26 8.56
C LEU A 41 -3.70 4.59 8.64
N ARG A 42 -2.91 4.87 9.68
CA ARG A 42 -1.61 4.18 9.91
C ARG A 42 -1.76 2.68 10.19
N ALA A 43 -2.84 2.25 10.83
CA ALA A 43 -3.13 0.84 11.04
C ALA A 43 -3.45 0.15 9.71
N ILE A 44 -4.34 0.73 8.91
CA ILE A 44 -4.67 0.25 7.55
C ILE A 44 -3.39 0.18 6.69
N LYS A 45 -2.54 1.21 6.73
CA LYS A 45 -1.24 1.23 6.02
C LYS A 45 -0.35 0.04 6.39
N LYS A 46 -0.35 -0.36 7.67
CA LYS A 46 0.42 -1.54 8.13
C LYS A 46 -0.15 -2.82 7.54
N GLU A 47 -1.47 -2.98 7.52
CA GLU A 47 -2.14 -4.13 6.92
C GLU A 47 -1.85 -4.24 5.42
N VAL A 48 -1.98 -3.13 4.68
CA VAL A 48 -1.61 -3.05 3.25
C VAL A 48 -0.15 -3.44 3.04
N SER A 49 0.75 -2.98 3.92
CA SER A 49 2.17 -3.33 3.87
C SER A 49 2.43 -4.82 4.13
N LEU A 50 1.62 -5.47 4.97
CA LEU A 50 1.69 -6.92 5.20
C LEU A 50 1.23 -7.67 3.95
N THR A 51 0.12 -7.27 3.33
CA THR A 51 -0.35 -7.88 2.08
C THR A 51 0.68 -7.75 0.95
N ILE A 52 1.35 -6.61 0.82
CA ILE A 52 2.47 -6.44 -0.13
C ILE A 52 3.61 -7.42 0.16
N LYS A 53 3.96 -7.63 1.45
CA LYS A 53 4.99 -8.60 1.84
C LYS A 53 4.56 -10.04 1.50
N GLU A 54 3.31 -10.40 1.74
CA GLU A 54 2.75 -11.71 1.40
C GLU A 54 2.81 -11.98 -0.11
N ILE A 55 2.41 -11.00 -0.95
CA ILE A 55 2.51 -11.08 -2.42
C ILE A 55 3.97 -11.32 -2.84
N ASN A 56 4.91 -10.56 -2.26
CA ASN A 56 6.33 -10.73 -2.55
C ASN A 56 6.86 -12.12 -2.12
N GLN A 57 6.37 -12.68 -1.01
CA GLN A 57 6.76 -13.99 -0.48
C GLN A 57 6.18 -15.16 -1.29
N GLN A 58 4.89 -15.15 -1.60
CA GLN A 58 4.24 -16.17 -2.45
C GLN A 58 4.90 -16.24 -3.83
N ALA A 59 5.27 -15.09 -4.39
CA ALA A 59 5.97 -15.03 -5.66
C ALA A 59 7.46 -15.46 -5.58
N THR A 60 8.01 -15.61 -4.38
CA THR A 60 9.34 -16.19 -4.15
C THR A 60 9.26 -17.71 -4.02
N GLN A 61 8.15 -18.24 -3.48
CA GLN A 61 7.87 -19.69 -3.36
C GLN A 61 7.39 -20.36 -4.65
N THR A 62 6.99 -19.59 -5.67
CA THR A 62 6.69 -20.11 -7.02
C THR A 62 7.92 -20.14 -7.94
N ALA A 63 9.07 -19.68 -7.46
CA ALA A 63 10.36 -19.71 -8.16
C ALA A 63 11.25 -20.95 -7.92
N PRO A 64 11.05 -21.84 -6.91
CA PRO A 64 11.71 -23.13 -6.85
C PRO A 64 10.89 -24.17 -7.65
N ASP A 65 11.60 -24.93 -8.48
CA ASP A 65 11.13 -26.15 -9.14
C ASP A 65 10.10 -25.99 -10.27
N SER A 66 10.46 -25.20 -11.30
CA SER A 66 9.99 -25.56 -12.64
C SER A 66 10.67 -26.88 -13.06
N LEU A 67 9.96 -27.99 -12.80
CA LEU A 67 10.14 -29.35 -13.35
C LEU A 67 10.35 -29.40 -14.87
N ILE A 68 10.21 -28.28 -15.57
CA ILE A 68 10.46 -28.11 -17.00
C ILE A 68 11.97 -28.15 -17.36
N SER A 69 12.86 -27.96 -16.37
CA SER A 69 14.31 -27.87 -16.63
C SER A 69 15.03 -29.21 -16.84
N VAL A 70 14.42 -30.35 -16.51
CA VAL A 70 15.10 -31.65 -16.55
C VAL A 70 15.19 -32.23 -17.97
N GLY A 71 14.21 -31.96 -18.85
CA GLY A 71 14.19 -32.51 -20.22
C GLY A 71 15.11 -31.81 -21.23
N LEU A 72 15.47 -30.54 -21.00
CA LEU A 72 16.27 -29.73 -21.93
C LEU A 72 17.78 -29.78 -21.65
N ASP A 73 18.20 -30.11 -20.43
CA ASP A 73 19.62 -30.28 -20.10
C ASP A 73 20.21 -31.59 -20.68
N LEU A 74 19.36 -32.57 -21.04
CA LEU A 74 19.78 -33.82 -21.70
C LEU A 74 20.11 -33.67 -23.20
N LEU A 75 19.67 -32.58 -23.85
CA LEU A 75 19.85 -32.35 -25.29
C LEU A 75 20.64 -31.07 -25.59
N GLY A 76 21.83 -30.87 -25.00
CA GLY A 76 22.88 -29.96 -25.51
C GLY A 76 22.56 -28.46 -25.75
N LYS A 77 21.32 -28.00 -25.55
CA LYS A 77 20.83 -26.65 -25.90
C LYS A 77 20.86 -25.70 -24.71
N ARG A 78 21.99 -25.67 -24.00
CA ARG A 78 22.25 -24.79 -22.84
C ARG A 78 21.90 -23.32 -23.08
N LYS A 79 22.13 -22.79 -24.29
CA LYS A 79 21.80 -21.39 -24.64
C LYS A 79 20.29 -21.11 -24.64
N TRP A 80 19.49 -22.06 -25.13
CA TRP A 80 18.03 -21.94 -25.17
C TRP A 80 17.43 -22.12 -23.78
N ALA A 81 17.95 -23.06 -22.99
CA ALA A 81 17.56 -23.23 -21.59
C ALA A 81 17.84 -21.95 -20.78
N GLY A 82 18.96 -21.28 -21.01
CA GLY A 82 19.28 -19.99 -20.38
C GLY A 82 18.33 -18.85 -20.76
N GLN A 83 18.04 -18.71 -22.06
CA GLN A 83 17.09 -17.69 -22.56
C GLN A 83 15.68 -17.92 -22.02
N LEU A 84 15.20 -19.17 -22.01
CA LEU A 84 13.89 -19.53 -21.47
C LEU A 84 13.82 -19.26 -19.96
N ARG A 85 14.86 -19.63 -19.18
CA ARG A 85 14.91 -19.32 -17.74
C ARG A 85 14.89 -17.80 -17.51
N GLN A 86 15.57 -17.02 -18.33
CA GLN A 86 15.58 -15.57 -18.22
C GLN A 86 14.23 -14.93 -18.58
N SER A 87 13.57 -15.38 -19.65
CA SER A 87 12.24 -14.89 -20.03
C SER A 87 11.19 -15.24 -18.97
N THR A 88 11.23 -16.46 -18.45
CA THR A 88 10.33 -16.90 -17.37
C THR A 88 10.54 -16.08 -16.10
N ARG A 89 11.79 -15.82 -15.70
CA ARG A 89 12.08 -14.93 -14.56
C ARG A 89 11.55 -13.51 -14.75
N ARG A 90 11.67 -12.96 -15.97
CA ARG A 90 11.15 -11.62 -16.29
C ARG A 90 9.63 -11.57 -16.25
N ALA A 91 8.95 -12.58 -16.80
CA ALA A 91 7.50 -12.69 -16.77
C ALA A 91 7.00 -12.76 -15.31
N ILE A 92 7.56 -13.66 -14.50
CA ILE A 92 7.23 -13.79 -13.08
C ILE A 92 7.48 -12.46 -12.35
N GLN A 93 8.56 -11.74 -12.66
CA GLN A 93 8.85 -10.44 -12.03
C GLN A 93 7.88 -9.34 -12.47
N SER A 94 7.44 -9.34 -13.73
CA SER A 94 6.41 -8.43 -14.22
C SER A 94 5.08 -8.67 -13.50
N ASP A 95 4.69 -9.94 -13.35
CA ASP A 95 3.48 -10.34 -12.64
C ASP A 95 3.54 -9.96 -11.15
N LYS A 96 4.72 -10.03 -10.52
CA LYS A 96 4.93 -9.51 -9.15
C LYS A 96 4.61 -8.03 -9.05
N ILE A 97 5.08 -7.24 -10.00
CA ILE A 97 4.90 -5.79 -10.01
C ILE A 97 3.42 -5.47 -10.20
N SER A 98 2.75 -6.12 -11.17
CA SER A 98 1.34 -5.86 -11.44
C SER A 98 0.43 -6.24 -10.26
N LEU A 99 0.70 -7.36 -9.57
CA LEU A 99 -0.10 -7.81 -8.44
C LEU A 99 0.01 -6.90 -7.21
N ARG A 100 1.20 -6.36 -6.94
CA ARG A 100 1.40 -5.49 -5.76
C ARG A 100 1.06 -4.02 -6.03
N GLN A 101 1.05 -3.58 -7.29
CA GLN A 101 0.90 -2.17 -7.65
C GLN A 101 -0.37 -1.52 -7.04
N PRO A 102 -1.55 -2.15 -7.09
CA PRO A 102 -2.76 -1.55 -6.50
C PRO A 102 -2.64 -1.28 -5.00
N TYR A 103 -1.89 -2.12 -4.27
CA TYR A 103 -1.65 -1.95 -2.84
C TYR A 103 -0.62 -0.84 -2.57
N MET A 104 0.35 -0.66 -3.45
CA MET A 104 1.30 0.46 -3.39
C MET A 104 0.55 1.79 -3.58
N ASP A 105 -0.35 1.85 -4.56
CA ASP A 105 -1.15 3.05 -4.84
C ASP A 105 -2.02 3.42 -3.64
N VAL A 106 -2.64 2.42 -2.98
CA VAL A 106 -3.42 2.66 -1.75
C VAL A 106 -2.53 3.14 -0.60
N LYS A 107 -1.33 2.58 -0.45
CA LYS A 107 -0.38 3.01 0.58
C LYS A 107 0.02 4.47 0.39
N ASP A 108 0.27 4.88 -0.85
CA ASP A 108 0.65 6.25 -1.20
C ASP A 108 -0.54 7.19 -1.01
N TYR A 109 -1.76 6.77 -1.34
CA TYR A 109 -2.99 7.51 -1.06
C TYR A 109 -3.16 7.76 0.44
N ILE A 110 -2.95 6.75 1.29
CA ILE A 110 -3.01 6.91 2.75
C ILE A 110 -2.02 7.98 3.23
N ASP A 111 -0.81 8.01 2.68
CA ASP A 111 0.19 9.03 3.05
C ASP A 111 -0.25 10.44 2.66
N GLN A 112 -0.86 10.60 1.49
CA GLN A 112 -1.44 11.87 1.06
C GLN A 112 -2.57 12.32 1.99
N VAL A 113 -3.47 11.42 2.37
CA VAL A 113 -4.58 11.71 3.29
C VAL A 113 -4.05 12.08 4.69
N ILE A 114 -3.02 11.40 5.21
CA ILE A 114 -2.41 11.77 6.49
C ILE A 114 -1.83 13.19 6.42
N LEU A 115 -1.14 13.52 5.32
CA LEU A 115 -0.56 14.85 5.10
C LEU A 115 -1.65 15.94 5.02
N GLU A 116 -2.78 15.68 4.37
CA GLU A 116 -3.94 16.57 4.38
C GLU A 116 -4.42 16.82 5.81
N GLY A 117 -4.55 15.76 6.62
CA GLY A 117 -4.90 15.88 8.04
C GLY A 117 -3.90 16.73 8.85
N ASP A 118 -2.60 16.61 8.57
CA ASP A 118 -1.57 17.43 9.22
C ASP A 118 -1.69 18.91 8.85
N LYS A 119 -1.98 19.22 7.58
CA LYS A 119 -2.27 20.60 7.14
C LYS A 119 -3.49 21.18 7.83
N ILE A 120 -4.53 20.38 8.06
CA ILE A 120 -5.73 20.81 8.78
C ILE A 120 -5.39 21.14 10.24
N LYS A 121 -4.62 20.27 10.92
CA LYS A 121 -4.18 20.53 12.30
C LYS A 121 -3.36 21.80 12.42
N LEU A 122 -2.47 22.09 11.46
CA LEU A 122 -1.69 23.33 11.46
C LEU A 122 -2.58 24.58 11.43
N LYS A 123 -3.66 24.58 10.63
CA LYS A 123 -4.62 25.68 10.61
C LYS A 123 -5.36 25.82 11.95
N ALA A 124 -5.73 24.69 12.55
CA ALA A 124 -6.37 24.67 13.86
C ALA A 124 -5.44 25.22 14.96
N GLU A 125 -4.15 24.87 14.91
CA GLU A 125 -3.14 25.39 15.85
C GLU A 125 -2.94 26.89 15.72
N GLN A 126 -2.90 27.42 14.49
CA GLN A 126 -2.83 28.86 14.24
C GLN A 126 -4.02 29.59 14.87
N TYR A 127 -5.24 29.12 14.62
CA TYR A 127 -6.45 29.69 15.22
C TYR A 127 -6.46 29.64 16.77
N LEU A 128 -5.87 28.60 17.36
CA LEU A 128 -5.83 28.44 18.82
C LEU A 128 -4.72 29.25 19.50
N ALA A 129 -3.78 29.79 18.71
CA ALA A 129 -2.67 30.61 19.20
C ALA A 129 -2.98 32.12 19.12
N GLU A 130 -3.97 32.52 18.31
CA GLU A 130 -4.59 33.85 18.28
C GLU A 130 -5.52 34.06 19.49
#